data_AF-A0A8S0VF18-F1
#
_entry.id   AF-A0A8S0VF18-F1
#
_cell.length_a   1.000
_cell.length_b   1.000
_cell.length_c   1.000
_cell.angle_alpha   90.00
_cell.angle_beta   90.00
_cell.angle_gamma   90.00
#
_symmetry.space_group_name_H-M   'P 1'
#
loop_
_entity.id
_entity.type
_entity.pdbx_description
1 polymer ?
#
loop_
_entity_poly.entity_id
_entity_poly.type
_entity_poly.pdbx_seq_one_letter_code
_entity_poly.pdbx_strand_id
1 'polypeptide(L)'
;MPKRDLGTESLNFEEPAPREKKGRASPPMWYITSDELDALPSYMKQRLTLDKANAAVNDMATYAEANAQIIMAPRKKLSENMLDRALELREISRNDAVKGKHFFLEADIKGPALKLDNTGKATLTVLRHLGRISETRIGHHRVIILLKPQ
;
A
#
# COMPACT_ATOMS: atom_id res chain seq x y z
N MET A 1 39.72 -25.14 -41.70
CA MET A 1 38.67 -24.24 -42.24
C MET A 1 37.35 -25.02 -42.24
N PRO A 2 36.19 -24.54 -41.77
CA PRO A 2 35.88 -23.39 -40.91
C PRO A 2 35.00 -23.71 -39.66
N LYS A 3 35.09 -22.77 -38.69
CA LYS A 3 34.26 -22.40 -37.52
C LYS A 3 32.81 -22.92 -37.39
N ARG A 4 32.39 -23.13 -36.13
CA ARG A 4 31.38 -22.28 -35.44
C ARG A 4 31.23 -22.59 -33.94
N ASP A 5 31.50 -21.56 -33.14
CA ASP A 5 31.22 -21.36 -31.72
C ASP A 5 29.71 -21.22 -31.44
N LEU A 6 29.24 -21.66 -30.26
CA LEU A 6 28.11 -21.22 -29.41
C LEU A 6 27.60 -22.41 -28.59
N GLY A 7 27.28 -22.34 -27.31
CA GLY A 7 27.21 -21.21 -26.39
C GLY A 7 26.74 -21.69 -25.01
N THR A 8 27.24 -21.03 -23.98
CA THR A 8 26.55 -20.69 -22.72
C THR A 8 25.28 -21.48 -22.36
N GLU A 9 25.43 -22.49 -21.51
CA GLU A 9 24.36 -22.95 -20.62
C GLU A 9 24.42 -22.13 -19.33
N SER A 10 23.77 -20.97 -19.34
CA SER A 10 23.44 -20.25 -18.11
C SER A 10 22.10 -20.78 -17.61
N LEU A 11 22.17 -21.59 -16.55
CA LEU A 11 21.02 -22.05 -15.76
C LEU A 11 20.22 -20.84 -15.29
N ASN A 12 19.08 -20.62 -15.95
CA ASN A 12 18.09 -19.63 -15.59
C ASN A 12 17.44 -20.08 -14.27
N PHE A 13 17.81 -19.42 -13.17
CA PHE A 13 17.03 -19.48 -11.94
C PHE A 13 15.65 -18.89 -12.24
N GLU A 14 14.67 -19.75 -12.50
CA GLU A 14 13.26 -19.39 -12.46
C GLU A 14 12.92 -18.99 -11.02
N GLU A 15 13.00 -17.69 -10.75
CA GLU A 15 12.22 -17.04 -9.71
C GLU A 15 10.73 -17.40 -9.92
N PRO A 16 10.03 -17.90 -8.89
CA PRO A 16 8.64 -18.29 -9.05
C PRO A 16 7.80 -17.04 -9.37
N ALA A 17 7.26 -17.04 -10.59
CA ALA A 17 6.35 -16.04 -11.12
C ALA A 17 5.29 -15.60 -10.07
N PRO A 18 5.09 -14.28 -9.86
CA PRO A 18 4.02 -13.78 -9.02
C PRO A 18 2.69 -14.24 -9.60
N ARG A 19 1.96 -15.06 -8.85
CA ARG A 19 0.63 -15.54 -9.20
C ARG A 19 -0.26 -14.34 -9.52
N GLU A 20 -0.57 -14.15 -10.79
CA GLU A 20 -1.71 -13.34 -11.25
C GLU A 20 -2.97 -13.81 -10.53
N LYS A 21 -3.42 -13.03 -9.54
CA LYS A 21 -4.76 -13.15 -8.99
C LYS A 21 -5.60 -12.01 -9.56
N LYS A 22 -6.34 -12.32 -10.62
CA LYS A 22 -7.55 -11.60 -11.04
C LYS A 22 -8.41 -11.28 -9.81
N GLY A 23 -8.78 -10.01 -9.61
CA GLY A 23 -9.97 -9.68 -8.82
C GLY A 23 -10.07 -8.29 -8.21
N ARG A 24 -8.97 -7.62 -7.88
CA ARG A 24 -8.98 -6.20 -7.49
C ARG A 24 -7.79 -5.52 -8.12
N ALA A 25 -8.06 -4.44 -8.85
CA ALA A 25 -7.05 -3.59 -9.45
C ALA A 25 -5.95 -3.30 -8.42
N SER A 26 -4.69 -3.37 -8.86
CA SER A 26 -3.51 -3.00 -8.06
C SER A 26 -3.83 -1.77 -7.19
N PRO A 27 -3.35 -1.73 -5.94
CA PRO A 27 -3.62 -0.62 -5.04
C PRO A 27 -3.36 0.68 -5.79
N PRO A 28 -4.32 1.60 -5.80
CA PRO A 28 -4.20 2.80 -6.61
C PRO A 28 -3.00 3.65 -6.16
N MET A 29 -1.87 3.56 -6.88
CA MET A 29 -0.65 4.31 -6.62
C MET A 29 -0.75 5.70 -7.25
N TRP A 30 -1.60 6.55 -6.66
CA TRP A 30 -1.76 7.92 -7.14
C TRP A 30 -0.65 8.79 -6.58
N TYR A 31 0.46 8.81 -7.31
CA TYR A 31 1.55 9.73 -7.03
C TYR A 31 1.07 11.17 -7.09
N ILE A 32 1.60 11.98 -6.18
CA ILE A 32 1.35 13.41 -6.10
C ILE A 32 2.32 14.09 -7.07
N THR A 33 1.78 14.99 -7.88
CA THR A 33 2.59 15.83 -8.79
C THR A 33 3.16 17.04 -8.07
N SER A 34 4.22 17.65 -8.62
CA SER A 34 4.81 18.85 -8.01
C SER A 34 3.83 20.01 -7.99
N ASP A 35 2.97 20.10 -9.00
CA ASP A 35 1.89 21.08 -9.10
C ASP A 35 0.84 20.90 -8.00
N GLU A 36 0.35 19.66 -7.80
CA GLU A 36 -0.58 19.36 -6.68
C GLU A 36 0.05 19.66 -5.33
N LEU A 37 1.34 19.36 -5.14
CA LEU A 37 2.04 19.67 -3.91
C LEU A 37 2.24 21.19 -3.75
N ASP A 38 2.55 21.91 -4.82
CA ASP A 38 2.75 23.36 -4.78
C ASP A 38 1.46 24.12 -4.50
N ALA A 39 0.35 23.68 -5.11
CA ALA A 39 -1.00 24.22 -4.90
C ALA A 39 -1.48 24.09 -3.44
N LEU A 40 -0.91 23.17 -2.65
CA LEU A 40 -1.25 23.02 -1.24
C LEU A 40 -0.65 24.13 -0.39
N PRO A 41 -1.35 24.56 0.69
CA PRO A 41 -0.81 25.53 1.62
C PRO A 41 0.51 25.07 2.25
N SER A 42 1.49 25.97 2.38
CA SER A 42 2.80 25.65 2.98
C SER A 42 2.70 25.05 4.40
N TYR A 43 1.69 25.45 5.16
CA TYR A 43 1.48 24.90 6.51
C TYR A 43 1.05 23.42 6.50
N MET A 44 0.40 22.93 5.43
CA MET A 44 0.02 21.52 5.25
C MET A 44 1.20 20.67 4.79
N LYS A 45 2.04 21.21 3.92
CA LYS A 45 3.27 20.56 3.46
C LYS A 45 4.23 20.33 4.63
N GLN A 46 4.31 21.23 5.61
CA GLN A 46 5.36 21.18 6.63
C GLN A 46 6.75 21.06 5.96
N ARG A 47 7.49 19.99 6.23
CA ARG A 47 8.76 19.63 5.59
C ARG A 47 8.61 18.50 4.56
N LEU A 48 7.40 18.27 4.06
CA LEU A 48 7.09 17.22 3.10
C LEU A 48 7.61 17.60 1.72
N THR A 49 8.47 16.74 1.17
CA THR A 49 8.92 16.82 -0.22
C THR A 49 8.11 15.87 -1.08
N LEU A 50 8.06 16.13 -2.39
CA LEU A 50 7.38 15.26 -3.36
C LEU A 50 7.89 13.83 -3.32
N ASP A 51 9.21 13.65 -3.19
CA ASP A 51 9.84 12.33 -3.02
C ASP A 51 9.27 11.58 -1.81
N LYS A 52 9.18 12.25 -0.65
CA LYS A 52 8.63 11.65 0.57
C LYS A 52 7.15 11.33 0.45
N ALA A 53 6.39 12.20 -0.22
CA ALA A 53 4.97 11.96 -0.46
C ALA A 53 4.75 10.74 -1.36
N ASN A 54 5.49 10.64 -2.46
CA ASN A 54 5.41 9.52 -3.40
C ASN A 54 5.94 8.21 -2.83
N ALA A 55 7.03 8.26 -2.06
CA ALA A 55 7.53 7.10 -1.33
C ALA A 55 6.49 6.60 -0.32
N ALA A 56 5.80 7.50 0.39
CA ALA A 56 4.72 7.14 1.30
C ALA A 56 3.55 6.49 0.55
N VAL A 57 3.14 7.00 -0.61
CA VAL A 57 2.10 6.37 -1.44
C VAL A 57 2.47 4.92 -1.81
N ASN A 58 3.73 4.67 -2.16
CA ASN A 58 4.20 3.32 -2.49
C ASN A 58 4.12 2.37 -1.28
N ASP A 59 4.54 2.87 -0.11
CA ASP A 59 4.50 2.16 1.17
C ASP A 59 3.05 1.83 1.56
N MET A 60 2.12 2.79 1.43
CA MET A 60 0.67 2.61 1.65
C MET A 60 0.05 1.58 0.72
N ALA A 61 0.44 1.62 -0.57
CA ALA A 61 -0.03 0.66 -1.55
C ALA A 61 0.42 -0.76 -1.19
N THR A 62 1.67 -0.91 -0.76
CA THR A 62 2.23 -2.19 -0.29
C THR A 62 1.48 -2.73 0.92
N TYR A 63 1.20 -1.90 1.93
CA TYR A 63 0.41 -2.31 3.11
C TYR A 63 -1.00 -2.71 2.75
N ALA A 64 -1.67 -1.92 1.92
CA ALA A 64 -3.05 -2.19 1.54
C ALA A 64 -3.16 -3.47 0.70
N GLU A 65 -2.18 -3.74 -0.16
CA GLU A 65 -2.10 -4.98 -0.92
C GLU A 65 -1.77 -6.18 -0.03
N ALA A 66 -0.80 -6.04 0.89
CA ALA A 66 -0.47 -7.09 1.86
C ALA A 66 -1.69 -7.47 2.70
N ASN A 67 -2.40 -6.48 3.24
CA ASN A 67 -3.62 -6.71 4.02
C ASN A 67 -4.73 -7.32 3.17
N ALA A 68 -4.92 -6.87 1.92
CA ALA A 68 -5.88 -7.48 1.00
C ALA A 68 -5.53 -8.94 0.68
N GLN A 69 -4.25 -9.26 0.47
CA GLN A 69 -3.80 -10.64 0.25
C GLN A 69 -4.04 -11.51 1.47
N ILE A 70 -3.80 -11.01 2.69
CA ILE A 70 -4.07 -11.73 3.95
C ILE A 70 -5.58 -11.99 4.11
N ILE A 71 -6.41 -10.99 3.84
CA ILE A 71 -7.88 -11.13 3.87
C ILE A 71 -8.32 -12.23 2.88
N MET A 72 -7.77 -12.22 1.66
CA MET A 72 -8.09 -13.21 0.62
C MET A 72 -7.44 -14.58 0.84
N ALA A 73 -6.35 -14.66 1.59
CA ALA A 73 -5.62 -15.89 1.78
C ALA A 73 -6.46 -16.91 2.56
N PRO A 74 -6.47 -18.19 2.14
CA PRO A 74 -7.15 -19.23 2.88
C PRO A 74 -6.39 -19.54 4.18
N ARG A 75 -7.13 -19.82 5.27
CA ARG A 75 -6.61 -20.15 6.60
C ARG A 75 -5.49 -21.21 6.58
N LYS A 76 -5.53 -22.15 5.63
CA LYS A 76 -4.53 -23.21 5.45
C LYS A 76 -3.12 -22.72 5.08
N LYS A 77 -2.98 -21.49 4.58
CA LYS A 77 -1.69 -20.89 4.17
C LYS A 77 -1.16 -19.85 5.14
N LEU A 78 -1.88 -19.58 6.23
CA LEU A 78 -1.53 -18.53 7.19
C LEU A 78 -0.99 -19.19 8.46
N SER A 79 0.16 -18.73 8.94
CA SER A 79 0.68 -19.05 10.28
C SER A 79 -0.29 -18.52 11.36
N GLU A 80 -0.25 -19.06 12.58
CA GLU A 80 -1.16 -18.65 13.68
C GLU A 80 -1.20 -17.13 13.90
N ASN A 81 -0.04 -16.47 13.89
CA ASN A 81 0.07 -15.00 14.00
C ASN A 81 -0.61 -14.24 12.84
N MET A 82 -0.58 -14.80 11.63
CA MET A 82 -1.21 -14.19 10.45
C MET A 82 -2.71 -14.52 10.37
N LEU A 83 -3.13 -15.63 10.98
CA LEU A 83 -4.52 -16.05 11.04
C LEU A 83 -5.33 -15.07 11.89
N ASP A 84 -4.86 -14.73 13.09
CA ASP A 84 -5.50 -13.77 13.98
C ASP A 84 -5.67 -12.41 13.29
N ARG A 85 -4.57 -11.92 12.71
CA ARG A 85 -4.56 -10.69 11.90
C ARG A 85 -5.52 -10.76 10.71
N ALA A 86 -5.61 -11.89 10.02
CA ALA A 86 -6.54 -12.06 8.92
C ALA A 86 -8.00 -12.02 9.36
N LEU A 87 -8.31 -12.54 10.56
CA LEU A 87 -9.67 -12.48 11.12
C LEU A 87 -10.04 -11.06 11.49
N GLU A 88 -9.14 -10.34 12.16
CA GLU A 88 -9.33 -8.92 12.50
C GLU A 88 -9.53 -8.08 11.22
N LEU A 89 -8.66 -8.22 10.24
CA LEU A 89 -8.78 -7.51 8.96
C LEU A 89 -10.08 -7.88 8.22
N ARG A 90 -10.53 -9.13 8.27
CA ARG A 90 -11.82 -9.55 7.69
C ARG A 90 -13.01 -8.91 8.39
N GLU A 91 -12.96 -8.82 9.71
CA GLU A 91 -13.99 -8.15 10.51
C GLU A 91 -14.06 -6.66 10.17
N ILE A 92 -12.91 -5.99 10.09
CA ILE A 92 -12.80 -4.61 9.64
C ILE A 92 -13.35 -4.48 8.22
N SER A 93 -12.94 -5.35 7.29
CA SER A 93 -13.38 -5.35 5.89
C SER A 93 -14.89 -5.59 5.71
N ARG A 94 -15.58 -6.11 6.74
CA ARG A 94 -17.04 -6.27 6.76
C ARG A 94 -17.77 -4.95 6.98
N ASN A 95 -17.11 -3.95 7.58
CA ASN A 95 -17.67 -2.63 7.82
C ASN A 95 -17.87 -1.87 6.49
N ASP A 96 -19.04 -1.28 6.29
CA ASP A 96 -19.42 -0.61 5.04
C ASP A 96 -18.48 0.54 4.65
N ALA A 97 -17.77 1.16 5.59
CA ALA A 97 -16.80 2.21 5.30
C ALA A 97 -15.62 1.71 4.44
N VAL A 98 -15.16 0.49 4.68
CA VAL A 98 -13.97 -0.12 4.06
C VAL A 98 -14.32 -1.28 3.12
N LYS A 99 -15.60 -1.67 3.10
CA LYS A 99 -16.09 -2.81 2.34
C LYS A 99 -15.78 -2.62 0.86
N GLY A 100 -14.94 -3.52 0.37
CA GLY A 100 -14.53 -3.54 -1.02
C GLY A 100 -13.46 -2.55 -1.44
N LYS A 101 -12.86 -1.84 -0.49
CA LYS A 101 -11.75 -0.91 -0.71
C LYS A 101 -10.43 -1.51 -0.22
N HIS A 102 -9.33 -0.94 -0.70
CA HIS A 102 -8.00 -1.23 -0.17
C HIS A 102 -7.80 -0.40 1.09
N PHE A 103 -7.44 -1.04 2.19
CA PHE A 103 -7.18 -0.35 3.45
C PHE A 103 -6.03 -1.00 4.19
N PHE A 104 -5.44 -0.23 5.09
CA PHE A 104 -4.43 -0.70 6.02
C PHE A 104 -4.65 -0.03 7.37
N LEU A 105 -4.08 -0.61 8.41
CA LEU A 105 -4.20 -0.09 9.77
C LEU A 105 -3.05 0.86 10.06
N GLU A 106 -3.27 1.83 10.94
CA GLU A 106 -2.20 2.69 11.44
C GLU A 106 -1.06 1.86 12.07
N ALA A 107 -1.41 0.74 12.72
CA ALA A 107 -0.44 -0.20 13.30
C ALA A 107 0.44 -0.93 12.26
N ASP A 108 0.01 -0.97 10.99
CA ASP A 108 0.79 -1.55 9.88
C ASP A 108 1.82 -0.56 9.31
N ILE A 109 1.69 0.73 9.65
CA ILE A 109 2.62 1.78 9.24
C ILE A 109 3.95 1.58 9.97
N LYS A 110 4.86 0.84 9.35
CA LYS A 110 6.20 0.57 9.88
C LYS A 110 7.31 0.90 8.89
N GLY A 111 6.98 1.62 7.82
CA GLY A 111 7.86 1.81 6.68
C GLY A 111 8.90 2.88 6.89
N PRO A 112 9.94 2.86 6.05
CA PRO A 112 10.96 3.91 6.06
C PRO A 112 10.39 5.25 5.56
N ALA A 113 9.38 5.22 4.68
CA ALA A 113 8.80 6.40 4.04
C ALA A 113 7.55 6.93 4.76
N LEU A 114 6.64 6.04 5.17
CA LEU A 114 5.46 6.40 5.95
C LEU A 114 5.70 6.10 7.44
N LYS A 115 5.77 7.16 8.25
CA LYS A 115 5.94 7.09 9.72
C LYS A 115 4.94 7.99 10.42
N LEU A 116 4.55 7.66 11.65
CA LEU A 116 3.63 8.49 12.47
C LEU A 116 4.31 9.73 13.11
N ASP A 117 5.38 10.20 12.49
CA ASP A 117 6.07 11.45 12.81
C ASP A 117 5.33 12.68 12.30
N ASN A 118 5.81 13.87 12.64
CA ASN A 118 5.25 15.13 12.14
C ASN A 118 5.16 15.16 10.59
N THR A 119 6.19 14.66 9.90
CA THR A 119 6.19 14.60 8.43
C THR A 119 5.16 13.63 7.89
N GLY A 120 5.00 12.43 8.47
CA GLY A 120 3.99 11.50 7.94
C GLY A 120 2.57 11.89 8.32
N LYS A 121 2.35 12.56 9.46
CA LYS A 121 1.07 13.22 9.75
C LYS A 121 0.75 14.29 8.71
N ALA A 122 1.76 15.08 8.29
CA ALA A 122 1.61 16.02 7.18
C ALA A 122 1.29 15.28 5.87
N THR A 123 1.99 14.19 5.55
CA THR A 123 1.69 13.35 4.38
C THR A 123 0.26 12.83 4.38
N LEU A 124 -0.21 12.27 5.49
CA LEU A 124 -1.59 11.79 5.63
C LEU A 124 -2.60 12.94 5.48
N THR A 125 -2.29 14.11 6.04
CA THR A 125 -3.12 15.31 5.90
C THR A 125 -3.21 15.77 4.44
N VAL A 126 -2.08 15.82 3.75
CA VAL A 126 -1.98 16.18 2.33
C VAL A 126 -2.75 15.18 1.47
N LEU A 127 -2.50 13.87 1.64
CA LEU A 127 -3.18 12.82 0.90
C LEU A 127 -4.69 12.80 1.17
N ARG A 128 -5.11 13.13 2.39
CA ARG A 128 -6.52 13.30 2.75
C ARG A 128 -7.12 14.52 2.05
N HIS A 129 -6.39 15.63 1.98
CA HIS A 129 -6.84 16.84 1.30
C HIS A 129 -7.01 16.62 -0.21
N LEU A 130 -6.08 15.88 -0.82
CA LEU A 130 -6.14 15.48 -2.23
C LEU A 130 -7.16 14.36 -2.52
N GLY A 131 -7.88 13.87 -1.50
CA GLY A 131 -8.87 12.81 -1.65
C GLY A 131 -8.29 11.44 -2.03
N ARG A 132 -6.98 11.22 -1.86
CA ARG A 132 -6.30 9.95 -2.16
C ARG A 132 -6.51 8.92 -1.06
N ILE A 133 -6.69 9.38 0.17
CA ILE A 133 -6.96 8.52 1.32
C ILE A 133 -8.09 9.05 2.18
N SER A 134 -8.72 8.15 2.93
CA SER A 134 -9.65 8.48 4.00
C SER A 134 -9.25 7.74 5.26
N GLU A 135 -9.13 8.45 6.37
CA GLU A 135 -8.98 7.83 7.68
C GLU A 135 -10.37 7.60 8.28
N THR A 136 -10.61 6.40 8.80
CA THR A 136 -11.80 6.07 9.58
C THR A 136 -11.39 5.33 10.84
N ARG A 137 -12.15 5.50 11.91
CA ARG A 137 -11.92 4.77 13.16
C ARG A 137 -12.95 3.66 13.29
N ILE A 138 -12.48 2.42 13.27
CA ILE A 138 -13.32 1.23 13.43
C ILE A 138 -12.93 0.57 14.76
N GLY A 139 -13.77 0.79 15.78
CA GLY A 139 -13.47 0.38 17.15
C GLY A 139 -12.26 1.11 17.73
N HIS A 140 -11.24 0.34 18.13
CA HIS A 140 -9.95 0.86 18.60
C HIS A 140 -8.93 1.02 17.47
N HIS A 141 -9.22 0.51 16.27
CA HIS A 141 -8.32 0.59 15.13
C HIS A 141 -8.54 1.86 14.31
N ARG A 142 -7.44 2.56 14.02
CA ARG A 142 -7.39 3.58 12.97
C ARG A 142 -7.12 2.92 11.64
N VAL A 143 -8.05 3.06 10.72
CA VAL A 143 -8.05 2.42 9.41
C VAL A 143 -7.89 3.47 8.34
N ILE A 144 -6.85 3.34 7.53
CA ILE A 144 -6.57 4.22 6.41
C ILE A 144 -7.03 3.52 5.15
N ILE A 145 -7.97 4.13 4.45
CA ILE A 145 -8.61 3.63 3.24
C ILE A 145 -7.98 4.34 2.05
N LEU A 146 -7.46 3.58 1.09
CA LEU A 146 -7.03 4.12 -0.19
C LEU A 146 -8.27 4.36 -1.05
N LEU A 147 -8.46 5.61 -1.44
CA LEU A 147 -9.51 6.02 -2.36
C LEU A 147 -8.94 6.11 -3.76
N LYS A 148 -9.78 5.80 -4.74
CA LYS A 148 -9.50 6.14 -6.13
C LYS A 148 -9.96 7.59 -6.33
N PRO A 149 -9.13 8.50 -6.86
CA PRO A 149 -9.56 9.83 -7.27
C PRO A 149 -10.70 9.65 -8.27
N GLN A 150 -11.73 10.47 -8.09
CA GLN A 150 -12.86 10.56 -9.00
C GLN A 150 -12.51 11.48 -10.18
#